data_AF-A0A0B4GF28-F1
#
_entry.id   AF-A0A0B4GF28-F1
#
_cell.length_a   1.000
_cell.length_b   1.000
_cell.length_c   1.000
_cell.angle_alpha   90.00
_cell.angle_beta   90.00
_cell.angle_gamma   90.00
#
_symmetry.space_group_name_H-M   'P 1'
#
loop_
_entity.id
_entity.type
_entity.pdbx_description
1 polymer ?
#
loop_
_entity_poly.entity_id
_entity_poly.type
_entity_poly.pdbx_seq_one_letter_code
_entity_poly.pdbx_strand_id
1 'polypeptide(L)'
;MSRNSSNQAFSLLLPVTIARELLSLIPSVSADSIFAHGYGMELKVFRMADALLDILACSPGSTKEGGICAGMGDILHGLKNVLLDIGGVKSRFLDNLQIRMSNSELAKRPWPYLSMRFPGNEAAGQGENAVREADSHLETEADTLKIDPIQ
;
A
#
# COMPACT_ATOMS: atom_id res chain seq x y z
N MET A 1 -3.33 -36.50 20.05
CA MET A 1 -2.11 -35.94 19.43
C MET A 1 -1.77 -34.64 20.14
N SER A 2 -0.58 -34.53 20.74
CA SER A 2 -0.14 -33.32 21.45
C SER A 2 0.39 -32.31 20.43
N ARG A 3 -0.24 -31.12 20.34
CA ARG A 3 0.30 -30.01 19.55
C ARG A 3 1.50 -29.44 20.31
N ASN A 4 2.69 -29.59 19.76
CA ASN A 4 3.82 -28.80 20.22
C ASN A 4 3.58 -27.34 19.82
N SER A 5 3.22 -26.49 20.77
CA SER A 5 2.90 -25.07 20.56
C SER A 5 4.07 -24.23 20.03
N SER A 6 5.29 -24.79 20.05
CA SER A 6 6.49 -24.17 19.48
C SER A 6 6.69 -24.43 17.98
N ASN A 7 5.89 -25.33 17.36
CA ASN A 7 6.04 -25.61 15.94
C ASN A 7 5.42 -24.49 15.08
N GLN A 8 6.28 -23.62 14.55
CA GLN A 8 5.92 -22.49 13.69
C GLN A 8 5.15 -22.91 12.43
N ALA A 9 5.32 -24.15 11.96
CA ALA A 9 4.60 -24.68 10.79
C ALA A 9 3.07 -24.74 11.01
N PHE A 10 2.59 -24.74 12.25
CA PHE A 10 1.17 -24.69 12.60
C PHE A 10 0.71 -23.32 13.12
N SER A 11 1.56 -22.29 13.02
CA SER A 11 1.19 -20.93 13.41
C SER A 11 0.14 -20.38 12.45
N LEU A 12 -0.99 -19.90 12.98
CA LEU A 12 -2.00 -19.18 12.22
C LEU A 12 -1.44 -17.90 11.56
N LEU A 13 -0.29 -17.42 12.03
CA LEU A 13 0.35 -16.18 11.55
C LEU A 13 1.47 -16.42 10.55
N LEU A 14 1.79 -17.69 10.24
CA LEU A 14 2.81 -17.99 9.24
C LEU A 14 2.53 -17.30 7.89
N PRO A 15 1.29 -17.24 7.37
CA PRO A 15 1.01 -16.50 6.14
C PRO A 15 1.29 -15.00 6.26
N VAL A 16 1.14 -14.40 7.44
CA VAL A 16 1.48 -12.99 7.70
C VAL A 16 2.98 -12.76 7.59
N THR A 17 3.77 -13.64 8.20
CA THR A 17 5.24 -13.58 8.12
C THR A 17 5.71 -13.72 6.68
N ILE A 18 5.21 -14.73 5.95
CA ILE A 18 5.58 -14.97 4.55
C ILE A 18 5.18 -13.78 3.67
N ALA A 19 3.99 -13.21 3.87
CA ALA A 19 3.55 -12.03 3.13
C ALA A 19 4.48 -10.82 3.33
N ARG A 20 4.95 -10.60 4.58
CA ARG A 20 5.89 -9.52 4.91
C ARG A 20 7.26 -9.73 4.26
N GLU A 21 7.75 -10.96 4.30
CA GLU A 21 9.02 -11.34 3.64
C GLU A 21 8.92 -11.18 2.13
N LEU A 22 7.81 -11.61 1.52
CA LEU A 22 7.54 -11.44 0.10
C LEU A 22 7.58 -9.96 -0.31
N LEU A 23 6.92 -9.08 0.44
CA LEU A 23 6.96 -7.64 0.18
C LEU A 23 8.35 -7.02 0.33
N SER A 24 9.18 -7.58 1.21
CA SER A 24 10.57 -7.15 1.39
C SER A 24 11.46 -7.64 0.25
N LEU A 25 11.14 -8.81 -0.33
CA LEU A 25 11.92 -9.45 -1.39
C LEU A 25 11.59 -8.92 -2.79
N ILE A 26 10.31 -8.66 -3.10
CA ILE A 26 9.85 -8.23 -4.44
C ILE A 26 10.66 -7.05 -5.01
N PRO A 27 10.99 -5.98 -4.25
CA PRO A 27 11.79 -4.87 -4.76
C PRO A 27 13.24 -5.23 -5.12
N SER A 28 13.76 -6.33 -4.56
CA SER A 28 15.16 -6.76 -4.77
C SER A 28 15.36 -7.68 -5.96
N VAL A 29 14.27 -8.19 -6.56
CA VAL A 29 14.32 -9.08 -7.72
C VAL A 29 14.05 -8.32 -9.01
N SER A 30 14.65 -8.74 -10.13
CA SER A 30 14.44 -8.08 -11.42
C SER A 30 13.04 -8.34 -11.97
N ALA A 31 12.52 -7.38 -12.73
CA ALA A 31 11.27 -7.53 -13.45
C ALA A 31 11.28 -8.77 -14.37
N ASP A 32 12.37 -9.02 -15.08
CA ASP A 32 12.52 -10.21 -15.94
C ASP A 32 12.37 -11.52 -15.15
N SER A 33 12.93 -11.58 -13.94
CA SER A 33 12.79 -12.76 -13.08
C SER A 33 11.36 -12.95 -12.60
N ILE A 34 10.65 -11.85 -12.29
CA ILE A 34 9.23 -11.88 -11.92
C ILE A 34 8.38 -12.37 -13.10
N PHE A 35 8.58 -11.77 -14.29
CA PHE A 35 7.80 -12.06 -15.49
C PHE A 35 8.12 -13.41 -16.13
N ALA A 36 9.30 -13.99 -15.89
CA ALA A 36 9.64 -15.35 -16.31
C ALA A 36 8.68 -16.42 -15.73
N HIS A 37 8.05 -16.13 -14.59
CA HIS A 37 7.02 -17.00 -14.01
C HIS A 37 5.61 -16.76 -14.57
N GLY A 38 5.44 -15.69 -15.35
CA GLY A 38 4.17 -15.26 -15.94
C GLY A 38 3.03 -15.26 -14.93
N TYR A 39 1.90 -15.83 -15.35
CA TYR A 39 0.69 -15.99 -14.53
C TYR A 39 0.93 -16.71 -13.19
N GLY A 40 1.97 -17.56 -13.10
CA GLY A 40 2.30 -18.27 -11.87
C GLY A 40 2.71 -17.34 -10.74
N MET A 41 3.31 -16.17 -11.03
CA MET A 41 3.65 -15.19 -9.99
C MET A 41 2.42 -14.45 -9.49
N GLU A 42 1.56 -14.01 -10.43
CA GLU A 42 0.29 -13.35 -10.14
C GLU A 42 -0.59 -14.22 -9.21
N LEU A 43 -0.72 -15.52 -9.52
CA LEU A 43 -1.45 -16.48 -8.69
C LEU A 43 -0.85 -16.63 -7.28
N LYS A 44 0.49 -16.68 -7.14
CA LYS A 44 1.14 -16.80 -5.83
C LYS A 44 0.87 -15.59 -4.94
N VAL A 45 1.02 -14.39 -5.50
CA VAL A 45 0.75 -13.13 -4.78
C VAL A 45 -0.72 -13.07 -4.38
N PHE A 46 -1.62 -13.40 -5.31
CA PHE A 46 -3.06 -13.47 -5.03
C PHE A 46 -3.38 -14.41 -3.88
N ARG A 47 -2.86 -15.66 -3.91
CA ARG A 47 -3.13 -16.65 -2.85
C ARG A 47 -2.61 -16.21 -1.49
N MET A 48 -1.51 -15.48 -1.46
CA MET A 48 -1.00 -14.90 -0.22
C MET A 48 -1.95 -13.82 0.33
N ALA A 49 -2.42 -12.91 -0.53
CA ALA A 49 -3.37 -11.87 -0.16
C ALA A 49 -4.74 -12.45 0.28
N ASP A 50 -5.20 -13.48 -0.42
CA ASP A 50 -6.42 -14.26 -0.15
C ASP A 50 -6.36 -14.90 1.24
N ALA A 51 -5.24 -15.59 1.56
CA ALA A 51 -5.01 -16.18 2.87
C ALA A 51 -4.93 -15.11 3.99
N LEU A 52 -4.33 -13.96 3.71
CA LEU A 52 -4.24 -12.87 4.68
C LEU A 52 -5.62 -12.27 5.01
N LEU A 53 -6.49 -12.15 4.01
CA LEU A 53 -7.89 -11.76 4.20
C LEU A 53 -8.65 -12.78 5.05
N ASP A 54 -8.43 -14.08 4.85
CA ASP A 54 -9.06 -15.13 5.65
C ASP A 54 -8.64 -15.02 7.14
N ILE A 55 -7.36 -14.77 7.40
CA ILE A 55 -6.85 -14.53 8.77
C ILE A 55 -7.49 -13.28 9.38
N LEU A 56 -7.60 -12.19 8.62
CA LEU A 56 -8.23 -10.96 9.08
C LEU A 56 -9.72 -11.17 9.39
N ALA A 57 -10.43 -11.99 8.61
CA ALA A 57 -11.82 -12.35 8.86
C ALA A 57 -11.99 -13.18 10.14
N CYS A 58 -11.02 -14.05 10.45
CA CYS A 58 -11.02 -14.85 11.68
C CYS A 58 -10.54 -14.10 12.93
N SER A 59 -9.98 -12.90 12.80
CA SER A 59 -9.48 -12.10 13.93
C SER A 59 -10.18 -10.73 14.03
N PRO A 60 -11.47 -10.71 14.41
CA PRO A 60 -12.21 -9.46 14.58
C PRO A 60 -11.75 -8.72 15.84
N GLY A 61 -10.90 -7.70 15.67
CA GLY A 61 -10.80 -6.59 16.63
C GLY A 61 -9.77 -6.68 17.75
N SER A 62 -8.54 -7.13 17.49
CA SER A 62 -7.42 -6.79 18.38
C SER A 62 -6.92 -5.37 18.06
N THR A 63 -7.66 -4.36 18.52
CA THR A 63 -7.30 -2.92 18.39
C THR A 63 -6.21 -2.49 19.38
N LYS A 64 -5.61 -3.43 20.13
CA LYS A 64 -4.45 -3.11 20.96
C LYS A 64 -3.25 -2.89 20.06
N GLU A 65 -2.65 -1.71 20.19
CA GLU A 65 -1.33 -1.41 19.65
C GLU A 65 -0.34 -2.49 20.12
N GLY A 66 0.32 -3.15 19.16
CA GLY A 66 1.14 -4.35 19.41
C GLY A 66 0.41 -5.70 19.33
N GLY A 67 -0.87 -5.71 18.96
CA GLY A 67 -1.62 -6.93 18.68
C GLY A 67 -1.08 -7.68 17.46
N ILE A 68 -1.30 -8.99 17.45
CA ILE A 68 -0.95 -9.93 16.37
C ILE A 68 -1.36 -9.46 14.97
N CYS A 69 -2.42 -8.65 14.88
CA CYS A 69 -2.98 -8.15 13.62
C CYS A 69 -2.44 -6.79 13.18
N ALA A 70 -1.61 -6.14 13.99
CA ALA A 70 -1.03 -4.85 13.67
C ALA A 70 -0.21 -4.92 12.38
N GLY A 71 -0.47 -4.01 11.44
CA GLY A 71 0.21 -3.95 10.13
C GLY A 71 -0.25 -4.97 9.08
N MET A 72 -1.15 -5.91 9.41
CA MET A 72 -1.67 -6.85 8.40
C MET A 72 -2.43 -6.14 7.28
N GLY A 73 -3.05 -5.01 7.58
CA GLY A 73 -3.72 -4.22 6.56
C GLY A 73 -2.77 -3.56 5.57
N ASP A 74 -1.63 -3.07 6.05
CA ASP A 74 -0.57 -2.51 5.21
C ASP A 74 0.04 -3.59 4.33
N ILE A 75 0.27 -4.79 4.90
CA ILE A 75 0.74 -5.96 4.16
C ILE A 75 -0.26 -6.33 3.06
N LEU A 76 -1.56 -6.39 3.37
CA LEU A 76 -2.58 -6.70 2.36
C LEU A 76 -2.59 -5.66 1.23
N HIS A 77 -2.52 -4.38 1.57
CA HIS A 77 -2.48 -3.31 0.58
C HIS A 77 -1.21 -3.37 -0.28
N GLY A 78 -0.05 -3.68 0.33
CA GLY A 78 1.19 -3.93 -0.37
C GLY A 78 1.06 -5.07 -1.38
N LEU A 79 0.47 -6.20 -0.98
CA LEU A 79 0.26 -7.34 -1.88
C LEU A 79 -0.70 -7.00 -3.02
N LYS A 80 -1.75 -6.20 -2.76
CA LYS A 80 -2.64 -5.68 -3.79
C LYS A 80 -1.88 -4.85 -4.84
N ASN A 81 -0.95 -4.01 -4.39
CA ASN A 81 -0.13 -3.19 -5.29
C ASN A 81 0.84 -4.06 -6.11
N VAL A 82 1.51 -5.03 -5.48
CA VAL A 82 2.35 -6.00 -6.21
C VAL A 82 1.55 -6.77 -7.25
N LEU A 83 0.31 -7.15 -6.92
CA LEU A 83 -0.57 -7.84 -7.86
C LEU A 83 -0.97 -6.95 -9.05
N LEU A 84 -1.18 -5.65 -8.81
CA LEU A 84 -1.38 -4.65 -9.86
C LEU A 84 -0.13 -4.49 -10.73
N ASP A 85 1.06 -4.47 -10.15
CA ASP A 85 2.32 -4.31 -10.90
C ASP A 85 2.62 -5.52 -11.79
N ILE A 86 2.29 -6.73 -11.33
CA ILE A 86 2.57 -7.98 -12.04
C ILE A 86 1.47 -8.32 -13.07
N GLY A 87 0.20 -8.28 -12.65
CA GLY A 87 -0.94 -8.69 -13.48
C GLY A 87 -1.59 -7.55 -14.26
N GLY A 88 -1.28 -6.29 -13.90
CA GLY A 88 -1.88 -5.11 -14.48
C GLY A 88 -3.35 -4.89 -14.08
N VAL A 89 -3.93 -3.81 -14.61
CA VAL A 89 -5.33 -3.41 -14.33
C VAL A 89 -6.40 -4.36 -14.89
N LYS A 90 -6.00 -5.34 -15.72
CA LYS A 90 -6.90 -6.37 -16.30
C LYS A 90 -6.75 -7.73 -15.61
N SER A 91 -6.02 -7.78 -14.51
CA SER A 91 -5.81 -8.99 -13.71
C SER A 91 -7.13 -9.45 -13.09
N ARG A 92 -7.57 -10.67 -13.47
CA ARG A 92 -8.73 -11.31 -12.82
C ARG A 92 -8.47 -11.58 -11.33
N PHE A 93 -7.21 -11.78 -10.94
CA PHE A 93 -6.87 -11.99 -9.55
C PHE A 93 -6.98 -10.69 -8.74
N LEU A 94 -6.55 -9.56 -9.31
CA LEU A 94 -6.74 -8.25 -8.70
C LEU A 94 -8.23 -7.94 -8.53
N ASP A 95 -9.03 -8.17 -9.57
CA ASP A 95 -10.48 -7.98 -9.51
C ASP A 95 -11.11 -8.83 -8.40
N ASN A 96 -10.80 -10.12 -8.35
CA ASN A 96 -11.30 -11.02 -7.30
C ASN A 96 -10.87 -10.58 -5.90
N LEU A 97 -9.61 -10.16 -5.74
CA LEU A 97 -9.10 -9.69 -4.45
C LEU A 97 -9.86 -8.44 -4.00
N GLN A 98 -10.05 -7.45 -4.88
CA GLN A 98 -10.79 -6.22 -4.59
C GLN A 98 -12.26 -6.50 -4.25
N ILE A 99 -12.91 -7.42 -4.97
CA ILE A 99 -14.27 -7.87 -4.67
C ILE A 99 -14.32 -8.48 -3.26
N ARG A 100 -13.38 -9.37 -2.91
CA ARG A 100 -13.34 -9.95 -1.56
C ARG A 100 -13.10 -8.89 -0.50
N MET A 101 -12.11 -8.00 -0.70
CA MET A 101 -11.81 -6.90 0.23
C MET A 101 -13.05 -6.03 0.49
N SER A 102 -13.86 -5.78 -0.54
CA SER A 102 -15.10 -4.99 -0.47
C SER A 102 -16.26 -5.75 0.19
N ASN A 103 -16.32 -7.07 0.01
CA ASN A 103 -17.39 -7.91 0.56
C ASN A 103 -17.08 -8.46 1.96
N SER A 104 -15.83 -8.45 2.39
CA SER A 104 -15.45 -8.85 3.75
C SER A 104 -16.16 -7.98 4.79
N GLU A 105 -16.56 -8.55 5.93
CA GLU A 105 -17.14 -7.78 7.04
C GLU A 105 -16.22 -6.65 7.55
N LEU A 106 -14.94 -6.70 7.18
CA LEU A 106 -13.94 -5.64 7.32
C LEU A 106 -14.30 -4.34 6.58
N ALA A 107 -15.06 -4.38 5.47
CA ALA A 107 -15.50 -3.19 4.73
C ALA A 107 -16.74 -2.52 5.33
N LYS A 108 -17.52 -3.24 6.15
CA LYS A 108 -18.67 -2.67 6.90
C LYS A 108 -18.21 -1.88 8.14
N ARG A 109 -16.97 -2.08 8.58
CA ARG A 109 -16.27 -1.25 9.57
C ARG A 109 -15.27 -0.35 8.83
N PRO A 110 -14.99 0.88 9.29
CA PRO A 110 -13.86 1.63 8.77
C PRO A 110 -12.62 0.77 8.96
N TRP A 111 -11.88 0.48 7.88
CA TRP A 111 -10.62 -0.25 7.97
C TRP A 111 -9.71 0.48 8.99
N PRO A 112 -9.50 -0.06 10.20
CA PRO A 112 -8.77 0.68 11.24
C PRO A 112 -7.30 0.88 10.83
N TYR A 113 -6.82 0.08 9.88
CA TYR A 113 -5.46 0.15 9.34
C TYR A 113 -5.27 1.25 8.28
N LEU A 114 -6.33 1.76 7.63
CA LEU A 114 -6.21 2.86 6.66
C LEU A 114 -6.17 4.26 7.32
N SER A 115 -6.51 4.38 8.61
CA SER A 115 -6.54 5.66 9.33
C SER A 115 -5.22 6.08 9.98
N MET A 116 -4.16 5.28 9.88
CA MET A 116 -2.83 5.70 10.31
C MET A 116 -2.15 6.47 9.19
N ARG A 117 -2.34 7.80 9.17
CA ARG A 117 -1.47 8.70 8.40
C ARG A 117 -0.12 8.73 9.11
N PHE A 118 0.91 8.23 8.45
CA PHE A 118 2.28 8.31 8.95
C PHE A 118 2.67 9.77 9.18
N PRO A 119 3.26 10.14 10.33
CA PRO A 119 4.02 11.38 10.42
C PRO A 119 5.18 11.27 9.44
N GLY A 120 5.16 12.14 8.43
CA GLY A 120 6.26 12.30 7.50
C GLY A 120 7.53 12.67 8.25
N ASN A 121 8.62 12.11 7.75
CA ASN A 121 10.02 12.51 7.88
C ASN A 121 10.29 14.04 7.88
N GLU A 122 9.90 14.77 8.92
CA GLU A 122 10.36 16.13 9.19
C GLU A 122 11.67 16.08 9.99
N ALA A 123 12.77 15.71 9.34
CA ALA A 123 14.11 15.90 9.88
C ALA A 123 15.11 16.14 8.76
N ALA A 124 15.23 17.39 8.30
CA ALA A 124 16.49 17.97 7.80
C ALA A 124 16.37 19.47 7.49
N GLY A 125 16.95 20.30 8.37
CA GLY A 125 17.72 21.47 7.97
C GLY A 125 16.96 22.76 7.62
N GLN A 126 16.75 23.62 8.62
CA GLN A 126 16.79 25.07 8.40
C GLN A 126 18.11 25.60 8.94
N GLY A 127 19.08 25.66 8.04
CA GLY A 127 20.27 26.49 8.20
C GLY A 127 19.90 27.95 8.02
N GLU A 128 20.38 28.77 8.95
CA GLU A 128 20.41 30.21 8.84
C GLU A 128 21.26 30.62 7.62
N ASN A 129 20.69 31.31 6.64
CA ASN A 129 21.33 32.50 6.10
C ASN A 129 20.39 33.38 5.26
N ALA A 130 20.66 34.67 5.37
CA ALA A 130 20.07 35.87 4.79
C ALA A 130 19.60 35.80 3.32
N VAL A 131 18.63 36.68 2.96
CA VAL A 131 18.87 37.90 2.14
C VAL A 131 17.55 38.50 1.60
N ARG A 132 17.32 39.77 1.98
CA ARG A 132 16.61 40.89 1.30
C ARG A 132 15.09 40.82 1.03
N GLU A 133 14.41 41.59 1.86
CA GLU A 133 13.20 42.36 1.56
C GLU A 133 13.42 43.24 0.32
N ALA A 134 12.52 43.15 -0.65
CA ALA A 134 12.41 44.06 -1.77
C ALA A 134 10.98 44.59 -1.77
N ASP A 135 10.83 45.79 -1.25
CA ASP A 135 9.60 46.56 -1.27
C ASP A 135 9.83 47.75 -2.21
N SER A 136 9.08 47.82 -3.30
CA SER A 136 8.88 49.06 -4.06
C SER A 136 7.68 48.95 -4.99
N HIS A 137 6.58 49.54 -4.54
CA HIS A 137 5.52 50.15 -5.33
C HIS A 137 6.09 51.13 -6.40
N LEU A 138 5.58 51.10 -7.64
CA LEU A 138 4.89 52.24 -8.26
C LEU A 138 4.23 51.87 -9.61
N GLU A 139 3.10 52.53 -9.83
CA GLU A 139 2.16 52.53 -10.95
C GLU A 139 2.81 52.92 -12.29
N THR A 140 2.20 52.57 -13.44
CA THR A 140 1.80 53.49 -14.54
C THR A 140 1.04 52.71 -15.64
N GLU A 141 0.15 53.44 -16.29
CA GLU A 141 -0.96 53.13 -17.19
C GLU A 141 -0.66 52.48 -18.56
N ALA A 142 -1.78 52.03 -19.18
CA ALA A 142 -2.07 51.95 -20.61
C ALA A 142 -1.26 50.99 -21.51
N ASP A 143 -1.92 50.02 -22.14
CA ASP A 143 -2.51 50.24 -23.47
C ASP A 143 -3.33 49.02 -23.93
N THR A 144 -4.34 49.30 -24.74
CA THR A 144 -5.37 48.40 -25.24
C THR A 144 -4.94 47.77 -26.56
N LEU A 145 -4.82 46.43 -26.66
CA LEU A 145 -4.89 45.77 -27.97
C LEU A 145 -5.65 44.44 -27.89
N LYS A 146 -6.84 44.45 -28.50
CA LYS A 146 -7.64 43.29 -28.89
C LYS A 146 -6.85 42.43 -29.87
N ILE A 147 -6.91 41.11 -29.69
CA ILE A 147 -6.49 40.13 -30.71
C ILE A 147 -7.68 39.20 -30.94
N ASP A 148 -8.27 39.28 -32.13
CA ASP A 148 -9.32 38.37 -32.61
C ASP A 148 -8.72 37.01 -33.03
N PRO A 149 -9.49 35.91 -32.94
CA PRO A 149 -9.02 34.59 -33.36
C PRO A 149 -9.03 34.44 -34.89
N ILE A 150 -7.94 33.85 -35.41
CA ILE A 150 -7.79 33.40 -36.80
C ILE A 150 -8.61 32.11 -36.98
N GLN A 151 -9.33 32.04 -38.10
CA GLN A 151 -10.29 30.99 -38.48
C GLN A 151 -9.71 29.58 -38.55
#